data_AF-A0A7C6H3T1-F1
#
_entry.id   AF-A0A7C6H3T1-F1
#
_cell.length_a   1.000
_cell.length_b   1.000
_cell.length_c   1.000
_cell.angle_alpha   90.00
_cell.angle_beta   90.00
_cell.angle_gamma   90.00
#
_symmetry.space_group_name_H-M   'P 1'
#
loop_
_entity.id
_entity.type
_entity.pdbx_description
1 polymer ?
#
loop_
_entity_poly.entity_id
_entity_poly.type
_entity_poly.pdbx_seq_one_letter_code
_entity_poly.pdbx_strand_id
1 'polypeptide(L)' 'MNCLVCSQEQTGPSAFSLLGYSVCPDCEKLIISVNPHHDEYAAVVKALKGGWADYLDGRAWDELVKESSAGG' A
#
# COMPACT_ATOMS: atom_id res chain seq x y z
N MET A 1 7.46 12.84 1.84
CA MET A 1 7.25 11.37 1.88
C MET A 1 6.64 10.97 0.55
N ASN A 2 7.11 9.89 -0.07
CA ASN A 2 6.64 9.49 -1.41
C ASN A 2 5.38 8.62 -1.29
N CYS A 3 4.48 8.75 -2.27
CA CYS A 3 3.31 7.87 -2.33
C CYS A 3 3.68 6.46 -2.78
N LEU A 4 3.17 5.44 -2.09
CA LEU A 4 3.39 4.03 -2.42
C LEU A 4 3.07 3.68 -3.88
N VAL A 5 2.00 4.25 -4.44
CA VAL A 5 1.48 3.86 -5.76
C VAL A 5 2.17 4.60 -6.89
N CYS A 6 2.22 5.94 -6.84
CA CYS A 6 2.78 6.74 -7.93
C CYS A 6 4.26 7.12 -7.74
N SER A 7 4.86 6.79 -6.59
CA SER A 7 6.24 7.16 -6.20
C SER A 7 6.53 8.67 -6.20
N GLN A 8 5.52 9.52 -6.39
CA GLN A 8 5.67 10.97 -6.38
C GLN A 8 5.83 11.48 -4.95
N GLU A 9 6.74 12.43 -4.79
CA GLU A 9 6.90 13.18 -3.55
C GLU A 9 5.61 13.96 -3.25
N GLN A 10 5.07 13.75 -2.05
CA GLN A 10 3.87 14.45 -1.60
C GLN A 10 4.26 15.76 -0.93
N THR A 11 3.77 16.86 -1.48
CA THR A 11 3.83 18.21 -0.87
C THR A 11 2.59 18.52 -0.01
N GLY A 12 1.56 17.68 -0.09
CA GLY A 12 0.29 17.81 0.65
C GLY A 12 0.02 16.64 1.62
N PRO A 13 -1.15 16.63 2.29
CA PRO A 13 -1.52 15.59 3.22
C PRO A 13 -1.71 14.24 2.50
N SER A 14 -1.25 13.16 3.14
CA SER A 14 -1.59 11.80 2.75
C SER A 14 -3.08 11.54 2.98
N ALA A 15 -3.71 10.76 2.09
CA ALA A 15 -5.08 10.29 2.32
C ALA A 15 -5.12 9.26 3.45
N PHE A 16 -4.23 8.27 3.40
CA PHE A 16 -4.06 7.28 4.45
C PHE A 16 -2.64 6.72 4.48
N SER A 17 -2.33 6.02 5.58
CA SER A 17 -1.13 5.22 5.72
C SER A 17 -1.48 3.74 5.60
N LEU A 18 -0.73 3.02 4.78
CA LEU A 18 -0.87 1.58 4.58
C LEU A 18 0.46 0.93 4.91
N LEU A 19 0.51 0.13 5.98
CA LEU A 19 1.71 -0.62 6.39
C LEU A 19 2.94 0.28 6.60
N GLY A 20 2.74 1.53 7.04
CA GLY A 20 3.80 2.52 7.22
C GLY A 20 4.13 3.35 5.97
N TYR A 21 3.49 3.07 4.84
CA TYR A 21 3.63 3.83 3.59
C TYR A 21 2.50 4.84 3.41
N SER A 22 2.81 6.03 2.89
CA SER A 22 1.81 7.04 2.56
C SER A 22 1.12 6.74 1.22
N VAL A 23 -0.20 6.93 1.16
CA VAL A 23 -0.98 6.95 -0.08
C VAL A 23 -1.58 8.34 -0.28
N CYS A 24 -1.42 8.91 -1.48
CA CYS A 24 -1.98 10.24 -1.79
C CYS A 24 -3.48 10.14 -2.15
N PRO A 25 -4.24 11.25 -2.07
CA PRO A 25 -5.67 11.27 -2.37
C PRO A 25 -6.04 10.78 -3.78
N ASP A 26 -5.22 11.05 -4.79
CA ASP A 26 -5.50 10.59 -6.16
C ASP A 26 -5.29 9.08 -6.30
N CYS A 27 -4.25 8.54 -5.68
CA CYS A 27 -3.99 7.11 -5.66
C CYS A 27 -4.99 6.34 -4.80
N GLU A 28 -5.53 6.94 -3.74
CA GLU A 28 -6.67 6.38 -3.00
C GLU A 28 -7.87 6.16 -3.93
N LYS A 29 -8.29 7.22 -4.63
CA LYS A 29 -9.41 7.15 -5.57
C LYS A 29 -9.16 6.12 -6.67
N LEU A 30 -7.93 6.06 -7.18
CA LEU A 30 -7.52 5.05 -8.15
C LEU A 30 -7.67 3.63 -7.58
N ILE A 31 -7.13 3.35 -6.39
CA ILE A 31 -7.24 2.02 -5.76
C ILE A 31 -8.71 1.59 -5.60
N ILE A 32 -9.59 2.50 -5.19
CA ILE A 32 -11.01 2.18 -4.95
C ILE A 32 -11.76 1.92 -6.27
N SER A 33 -11.36 2.57 -7.36
CA SER A 33 -12.08 2.54 -8.64
C SER A 33 -11.45 1.66 -9.71
N VAL A 34 -10.21 1.18 -9.51
CA VAL A 34 -9.47 0.44 -10.53
C VAL A 34 -10.11 -0.92 -10.79
N ASN A 35 -10.32 -1.24 -12.07
CA ASN A 35 -10.95 -2.47 -12.54
C ASN A 35 -9.89 -3.37 -13.20
N PRO A 36 -9.96 -4.71 -13.08
CA PRO A 36 -9.05 -5.64 -13.76
C PRO A 36 -8.88 -5.45 -15.28
N HIS A 37 -9.85 -4.82 -15.95
CA HIS A 37 -9.80 -4.51 -17.37
C HIS A 37 -9.14 -3.16 -17.72
N HIS A 38 -8.77 -2.36 -16.72
CA HIS A 38 -8.07 -1.09 -16.91
C HIS A 38 -6.56 -1.30 -16.93
N ASP A 39 -5.85 -0.50 -17.72
CA ASP A 39 -4.39 -0.59 -17.88
C ASP A 39 -3.66 -0.30 -16.55
N GLU A 40 -4.23 0.56 -15.71
CA GLU A 40 -3.68 0.95 -14.41
C GLU A 40 -3.75 -0.17 -13.37
N TYR A 41 -4.59 -1.19 -13.58
CA TYR A 41 -4.78 -2.28 -12.61
C TYR A 41 -3.49 -3.02 -12.31
N ALA A 42 -2.75 -3.39 -13.35
CA ALA A 42 -1.49 -4.11 -13.19
C ALA A 42 -0.46 -3.28 -12.42
N ALA A 43 -0.44 -1.95 -12.64
CA ALA A 43 0.46 -1.04 -11.93
C ALA A 43 0.08 -0.89 -10.46
N VAL A 44 -1.21 -0.68 -10.15
CA VAL A 44 -1.71 -0.59 -8.77
C VAL A 44 -1.43 -1.88 -8.01
N VAL A 45 -1.77 -3.04 -8.59
CA VAL A 45 -1.51 -4.35 -7.97
C VAL A 45 -0.02 -4.56 -7.74
N LYS A 46 0.84 -4.19 -8.69
CA LYS A 46 2.30 -4.29 -8.53
C LYS A 46 2.80 -3.43 -7.36
N ALA A 47 2.34 -2.19 -7.26
CA ALA A 47 2.74 -1.29 -6.18
C ALA A 47 2.30 -1.81 -4.79
N LEU A 48 1.06 -2.26 -4.67
CA LEU A 48 0.53 -2.82 -3.42
C LEU A 48 1.24 -4.13 -3.03
N LYS A 49 1.53 -4.99 -4.00
CA LYS A 49 2.33 -6.21 -3.78
C LYS A 49 3.75 -5.89 -3.31
N GLY A 50 4.37 -4.84 -3.88
CA GLY A 50 5.68 -4.35 -3.43
C GLY A 50 5.64 -3.91 -1.98
N GLY A 51 4.72 -3.00 -1.63
CA GLY A 51 4.57 -2.54 -0.24
C GLY A 51 4.26 -3.66 0.75
N TRP A 52 3.47 -4.66 0.34
CA TRP A 52 3.21 -5.86 1.14
C TRP A 52 4.45 -6.72 1.34
N ALA A 53 5.23 -6.97 0.28
CA ALA A 53 6.46 -7.75 0.36
C ALA A 53 7.51 -7.07 1.24
N ASP A 54 7.65 -5.75 1.12
CA ASP A 54 8.57 -4.95 1.94
C ASP A 54 8.13 -4.94 3.41
N TYR A 55 6.83 -4.91 3.69
CA TYR A 55 6.30 -5.01 5.05
C TYR A 55 6.53 -6.39 5.68
N LEU A 56 6.34 -7.46 4.89
CA LEU A 56 6.63 -8.82 5.32
C LEU A 56 8.11 -8.96 5.70
N ASP A 57 9.01 -8.36 4.93
CA ASP A 57 10.47 -8.47 5.12
C ASP A 57 10.92 -9.93 5.27
N GLY A 58 10.37 -10.81 4.43
CA GLY A 58 10.65 -12.25 4.45
C GLY A 58 9.97 -13.05 5.56
N ARG A 59 9.21 -12.41 6.46
CA ARG A 59 8.45 -13.08 7.52
C ARG A 59 7.20 -13.77 6.99
N ALA A 60 6.78 -14.83 7.68
CA ALA A 60 5.54 -15.53 7.34
C ALA A 60 4.32 -14.75 7.87
N TRP A 61 3.18 -14.86 7.18
CA TRP A 61 1.92 -14.25 7.61
C TRP A 61 1.52 -14.64 9.03
N ASP A 62 1.71 -15.91 9.41
CA ASP A 62 1.36 -16.41 10.74
C ASP A 62 2.20 -15.78 11.87
N GLU A 63 3.42 -15.32 11.56
CA GLU A 63 4.28 -14.62 12.51
C GLU A 63 3.73 -13.20 12.77
N LEU A 64 3.31 -12.51 11.71
CA LEU A 64 2.70 -11.18 11.81
C LEU A 64 1.37 -11.18 12.56
N VAL A 65 0.52 -12.17 12.31
CA VAL A 65 -0.79 -12.27 12.96
C VAL A 65 -0.64 -12.49 14.47
N LYS A 66 0.38 -13.25 14.90
CA LYS A 66 0.66 -13.47 16.33
C LYS A 66 1.15 -12.21 17.04
N GLU A 67 1.98 -11.39 16.40
CA GLU A 67 2.42 -10.10 16.96
C GLU A 67 1.24 -9.13 17.13
N SER A 68 0.35 -9.07 16.14
CA SER A 68 -0.85 -8.22 16.18
C SER A 68 -1.83 -8.60 17.30
N SER A 69 -1.85 -9.86 17.72
CA SER A 69 -2.78 -10.37 18.74
C SER A 69 -2.20 -10.37 20.16
N ALA A 70 -0.90 -10.12 20.32
CA ALA A 70 -0.22 -9.99 21.61
C ALA A 70 -0.22 -8.55 22.17
N GLY A 71 -0.59 -7.56 21.37
CA GLY A 71 -0.73 -6.16 21.77
C GLY A 71 -2.19 -5.72 21.82
N GLY A 72 -2.89 -6.07 22.90
CA GLY A 72 -4.26 -5.63 23.21
C GLY A 72 -4.39 -5.27 24.68
#